data_AF-A0A377AWM0-F1
#
_entry.id   AF-A0A377AWM0-F1
#
_cell.length_a   1.000
_cell.length_b   1.000
_cell.length_c   1.000
_cell.angle_alpha   90.00
_cell.angle_beta   90.00
_cell.angle_gamma   90.00
#
_symmetry.space_group_name_H-M   'P 1'
#
loop_
_entity.id
_entity.type
_entity.pdbx_description
1 polymer ?
#
loop_
_entity_poly.entity_id
_entity_poly.type
_entity_poly.pdbx_seq_one_letter_code
_entity_poly.pdbx_strand_id
1 'polypeptide(L)'
;MFNEELGAVIQVRAADREAVESVLAQHGLADCVHYVGQAVSGDRFVITANGQTVFSESRTTLRVWWAETTWQMQRLRDNPECADQEHQAKSNDADPGLNVKLSFDINERCGSTVYCHWRTSESCCAA
;
A
#
# COMPACT_ATOMS: atom_id res chain seq x y z
N MET A 1 21.36 1.54 -11.67
CA MET A 1 20.01 1.96 -11.23
C MET A 1 18.90 1.36 -12.10
N PHE A 2 19.12 1.16 -13.40
CA PHE A 2 18.11 0.61 -14.32
C PHE A 2 18.41 -0.83 -14.79
N ASN A 3 19.25 -1.56 -14.04
CA ASN A 3 19.49 -2.97 -14.32
C ASN A 3 18.31 -3.81 -13.77
N GLU A 4 17.84 -4.78 -14.54
CA GLU A 4 16.75 -5.70 -14.18
C GLU A 4 17.31 -7.06 -13.70
N GLU A 5 18.32 -7.02 -12.84
CA GLU A 5 18.86 -8.24 -12.24
C GLU A 5 17.93 -8.76 -11.12
N LEU A 6 18.03 -10.06 -10.82
CA LEU A 6 17.23 -10.67 -9.75
C LEU A 6 17.65 -10.09 -8.40
N GLY A 7 16.66 -9.61 -7.64
CA GLY A 7 16.88 -9.03 -6.31
C GLY A 7 15.58 -8.52 -5.70
N ALA A 8 15.68 -7.98 -4.48
CA ALA A 8 14.56 -7.37 -3.78
C ALA A 8 15.05 -6.26 -2.84
N VAL A 9 14.19 -5.28 -2.57
CA VAL A 9 14.39 -4.28 -1.52
C VAL A 9 13.48 -4.64 -0.34
N ILE A 10 14.07 -4.87 0.83
CA ILE A 10 13.34 -5.19 2.06
C ILE A 10 13.44 -4.03 3.06
N GLN A 11 12.34 -3.69 3.72
CA GLN A 11 12.32 -2.73 4.82
C GLN A 11 12.26 -3.48 6.14
N VAL A 12 13.24 -3.24 7.01
CA VAL A 12 13.34 -3.83 8.34
C VAL A 12 13.32 -2.75 9.40
N ARG A 13 12.96 -3.10 10.64
CA ARG A 13 13.15 -2.20 11.77
C ARG A 13 14.65 -1.98 11.97
N ALA A 14 15.03 -0.77 12.35
CA ALA A 14 16.44 -0.41 12.58
C ALA A 14 17.11 -1.33 13.62
N ALA A 15 16.38 -1.72 14.68
CA ALA A 15 16.87 -2.62 15.71
C ALA A 15 17.10 -4.07 15.22
N ASP A 16 16.40 -4.49 14.17
CA ASP A 16 16.46 -5.86 13.66
C ASP A 16 17.51 -6.00 12.53
N ARG A 17 18.19 -4.91 12.15
CA ARG A 17 19.08 -4.87 10.99
C ARG A 17 20.21 -5.90 11.08
N GLU A 18 20.98 -5.89 12.17
CA GLU A 18 22.13 -6.79 12.33
C GLU A 18 21.70 -8.27 12.32
N ALA A 19 20.56 -8.56 12.95
CA ALA A 19 20.00 -9.90 12.96
C ALA A 19 19.62 -10.37 11.54
N VAL A 20 18.99 -9.50 10.75
CA VAL A 20 18.61 -9.82 9.36
C VAL A 20 19.84 -9.97 8.46
N GLU A 21 20.84 -9.09 8.58
CA GLU A 21 22.10 -9.21 7.83
C GLU A 21 22.83 -10.51 8.18
N SER A 22 22.85 -10.92 9.46
CA SER A 22 23.43 -12.19 9.90
C SER A 22 22.72 -13.39 9.28
N VAL A 23 21.39 -13.39 9.22
CA VAL A 23 20.61 -14.46 8.57
C VAL A 23 20.93 -14.53 7.07
N LEU A 24 20.98 -13.39 6.37
CA LEU A 24 21.32 -13.36 4.95
C LEU A 24 22.76 -13.86 4.70
N ALA A 25 23.69 -13.52 5.59
CA ALA A 25 25.07 -14.00 5.52
C ALA A 25 25.16 -15.52 5.72
N GLN A 26 24.36 -16.10 6.62
CA GLN A 26 24.29 -17.56 6.79
C GLN A 26 23.83 -18.30 5.53
N HIS A 27 23.05 -17.63 4.68
CA HIS A 27 22.62 -18.14 3.37
C HIS A 27 23.59 -17.80 2.23
N GLY A 28 24.77 -17.26 2.53
CA GLY A 28 25.80 -16.93 1.53
C GLY A 28 25.48 -15.69 0.69
N LEU A 29 24.54 -14.83 1.13
CA LEU A 29 24.12 -13.63 0.41
C LEU A 29 24.82 -12.36 0.88
N ALA A 30 25.82 -12.46 1.78
CA ALA A 30 26.47 -11.31 2.40
C ALA A 30 26.98 -10.27 1.38
N ASP A 31 27.60 -10.73 0.29
CA ASP A 31 28.17 -9.84 -0.74
C ASP A 31 27.12 -9.17 -1.63
N CYS A 32 25.89 -9.72 -1.67
CA CYS A 32 24.76 -9.18 -2.42
C CYS A 32 23.88 -8.26 -1.57
N VAL A 33 24.15 -8.15 -0.27
CA VAL A 33 23.38 -7.31 0.65
C VAL A 33 24.01 -5.94 0.74
N HIS A 34 23.23 -4.93 0.39
CA HIS A 34 23.66 -3.54 0.44
C HIS A 34 22.66 -2.70 1.22
N TYR A 35 23.15 -1.91 2.17
CA TYR A 35 22.34 -0.92 2.84
C TYR A 35 22.11 0.27 1.92
N VAL A 36 20.85 0.51 1.58
CA VAL A 36 20.45 1.57 0.64
C VAL A 36 20.01 2.85 1.36
N GLY A 37 19.43 2.73 2.56
CA GLY A 37 18.95 3.89 3.31
C GLY A 37 17.76 3.57 4.22
N GLN A 38 16.93 4.59 4.44
CA GLN A 38 15.76 4.52 5.32
C GLN A 38 14.55 5.22 4.69
N ALA A 39 13.35 4.74 5.00
CA ALA A 39 12.12 5.45 4.68
C ALA A 39 11.95 6.63 5.64
N VAL A 40 11.68 7.81 5.10
CA VAL A 40 11.45 9.04 5.87
C VAL A 40 10.05 9.56 5.59
N SER A 41 9.45 10.22 6.59
CA SER A 41 8.19 10.93 6.39
C SER A 41 8.38 12.16 5.50
N GLY A 42 7.36 12.48 4.70
CA GLY A 42 7.35 13.62 3.79
C GLY A 42 7.44 13.19 2.32
N ASP A 43 7.72 14.16 1.46
CA ASP A 43 7.56 14.01 0.01
C ASP A 43 8.87 14.02 -0.78
N ARG A 44 10.01 13.74 -0.13
CA ARG A 44 11.32 13.75 -0.81
C ARG A 44 11.80 12.35 -1.16
N PHE A 45 12.16 12.16 -2.43
CA PHE A 45 12.87 10.98 -2.91
C PHE A 45 14.28 11.39 -3.33
N VAL A 46 15.29 10.96 -2.57
CA VAL A 46 16.68 11.40 -2.74
C VAL A 46 17.60 10.19 -2.84
N ILE A 47 18.45 10.20 -3.86
CA ILE A 47 19.51 9.21 -4.07
C ILE A 47 20.84 9.95 -4.00
N THR A 48 21.71 9.49 -3.11
CA THR A 48 23.05 10.03 -2.93
C THR A 48 24.10 8.95 -3.16
N ALA A 49 25.21 9.32 -3.82
CA ALA A 49 26.39 8.47 -3.94
C ALA A 49 27.60 9.25 -3.41
N ASN A 50 28.32 8.67 -2.44
CA ASN A 50 29.52 9.28 -1.83
C ASN A 50 29.31 10.74 -1.37
N GLY A 51 28.13 11.06 -0.83
CA GLY A 51 27.77 12.41 -0.38
C GLY A 51 27.34 13.38 -1.48
N GLN A 52 27.39 12.99 -2.76
CA GLN A 52 26.85 13.77 -3.86
C GLN A 52 25.41 13.34 -4.16
N THR A 53 24.53 14.33 -4.37
CA THR A 53 23.14 14.07 -4.77
C THR A 53 23.12 13.68 -6.24
N VAL A 54 22.73 12.42 -6.53
CA VAL A 54 22.61 11.89 -7.88
C VAL A 54 21.23 12.19 -8.44
N PHE A 55 20.20 12.10 -7.60
CA PHE A 55 18.82 12.35 -7.97
C PHE A 55 18.03 12.85 -6.76
N SER A 56 17.14 13.82 -6.96
CA SER A 56 16.39 14.43 -5.86
C SER A 56 15.11 15.07 -6.38
N GLU A 57 13.99 14.39 -6.20
CA GLU A 57 12.68 14.84 -6.68
C GLU A 57 11.59 14.70 -5.63
N SER A 58 10.44 15.31 -5.91
CA SER A 58 9.21 15.06 -5.14
C SER A 58 8.69 13.65 -5.43
N ARG A 59 8.40 12.88 -4.38
CA ARG A 59 7.78 11.56 -4.48
C ARG A 59 6.41 11.66 -5.16
N THR A 60 5.64 12.70 -4.85
CA THR A 60 4.34 13.00 -5.47
C THR A 60 4.49 13.23 -6.96
N THR A 61 5.46 14.02 -7.41
CA THR A 61 5.74 14.22 -8.84
C THR A 61 6.03 12.90 -9.56
N LEU A 62 6.92 12.07 -8.99
CA LEU A 62 7.25 10.76 -9.55
C LEU A 62 6.01 9.84 -9.63
N ARG A 63 5.16 9.87 -8.61
CA ARG A 63 3.91 9.11 -8.57
C ARG A 63 2.92 9.57 -9.63
N VAL A 64 2.82 10.88 -9.87
CA VAL A 64 1.95 11.46 -10.91
C VAL A 64 2.41 11.03 -12.29
N TRP A 65 3.71 11.15 -12.59
CA TRP A 65 4.27 10.68 -13.87
C TRP A 65 4.05 9.18 -14.08
N TRP A 66 4.26 8.37 -13.04
CA TRP A 66 4.02 6.94 -13.12
C TRP A 66 2.54 6.60 -13.39
N ALA A 67 1.61 7.42 -12.90
CA ALA A 67 0.17 7.22 -13.10
C ALA A 67 -0.36 7.78 -14.43
N GLU A 68 0.45 8.45 -15.24
CA GLU A 68 0.01 9.13 -16.46
C GLU A 68 -0.54 8.15 -17.51
N THR A 69 0.15 7.02 -17.72
CA THR A 69 -0.29 6.01 -18.70
C THR A 69 -1.65 5.42 -18.33
N THR A 70 -1.87 5.10 -17.04
CA THR A 70 -3.18 4.55 -16.61
C THR A 70 -4.28 5.60 -16.75
N TRP A 71 -3.97 6.86 -16.42
CA TRP A 71 -4.91 7.98 -16.55
C TRP A 71 -5.37 8.17 -18.00
N GLN A 72 -4.43 8.23 -18.95
CA GLN A 72 -4.77 8.40 -20.37
C GLN A 72 -5.62 7.23 -20.89
N MET A 73 -5.31 6.00 -20.49
CA MET A 73 -6.09 4.82 -20.88
C MET A 73 -7.50 4.83 -20.28
N GLN A 74 -7.64 5.16 -18.99
CA GLN A 74 -8.94 5.28 -18.32
C GLN A 74 -9.79 6.38 -18.95
N ARG A 75 -9.19 7.53 -19.30
CA ARG A 75 -9.89 8.66 -19.93
C ARG A 75 -10.45 8.33 -21.32
N LEU A 76 -9.79 7.43 -22.06
CA LEU A 76 -10.24 6.97 -23.38
C LEU A 76 -11.31 5.88 -23.32
N ARG A 77 -11.30 5.04 -22.28
CA ARG A 77 -12.18 3.87 -22.15
C ARG A 77 -13.42 4.15 -21.30
N ASP A 78 -13.24 4.90 -20.22
CA ASP A 78 -14.21 5.10 -19.14
C ASP A 78 -14.76 6.55 -19.19
N ASN A 79 -15.36 7.03 -18.10
CA ASN A 79 -15.78 8.44 -18.02
C ASN A 79 -14.55 9.34 -17.78
N PRO A 80 -14.26 10.29 -18.69
CA PRO A 80 -13.10 11.17 -18.55
C PRO A 80 -13.13 12.01 -17.27
N GLU A 81 -14.30 12.43 -16.79
CA GLU A 81 -14.40 13.21 -15.54
C GLU A 81 -13.98 12.39 -14.31
N CYS A 82 -14.35 11.11 -14.27
CA CYS A 82 -13.95 10.21 -13.18
C CYS A 82 -12.44 9.92 -13.23
N ALA A 83 -11.89 9.72 -14.43
CA ALA A 83 -10.46 9.51 -14.63
C ALA A 83 -9.63 10.74 -14.22
N ASP A 84 -10.09 11.94 -14.57
CA ASP A 84 -9.43 13.19 -14.20
C ASP A 84 -9.48 13.43 -12.68
N GLN A 85 -10.60 13.12 -12.02
CA GLN A 85 -10.73 13.18 -10.56
C GLN A 85 -9.77 12.22 -9.85
N GLU A 86 -9.67 10.96 -10.32
CA GLU A 86 -8.75 9.97 -9.75
C GLU A 86 -7.29 10.42 -9.91
N HIS A 87 -6.92 10.95 -11.07
CA HIS A 87 -5.57 11.45 -11.32
C HIS A 87 -5.23 12.67 -10.46
N GLN A 88 -6.15 13.63 -10.34
CA GLN A 88 -5.97 14.81 -9.48
C GLN A 88 -5.82 14.42 -8.01
N ALA A 89 -6.61 13.46 -7.51
CA ALA A 89 -6.48 12.97 -6.14
C ALA A 89 -5.07 12.42 -5.83
N LYS A 90 -4.39 11.83 -6.83
CA LYS A 90 -3.03 11.28 -6.66
C LYS A 90 -1.95 12.36 -6.43
N SER A 91 -2.23 13.61 -6.80
CA SER A 91 -1.33 14.76 -6.60
C SER A 91 -1.47 15.41 -5.21
N ASN A 92 -2.48 15.03 -4.43
CA ASN A 92 -2.69 15.58 -3.09
C ASN A 92 -1.86 14.81 -2.04
N ASP A 93 -0.72 15.36 -1.63
CA ASP A 93 0.13 14.77 -0.58
C ASP A 93 -0.52 14.82 0.82
N ALA A 94 -1.57 15.64 1.01
CA ALA A 94 -2.33 15.71 2.25
C ALA A 94 -3.43 14.63 2.37
N ASP A 95 -3.52 13.70 1.41
CA ASP A 95 -4.42 12.55 1.52
C ASP A 95 -3.97 11.66 2.69
N PRO A 96 -4.77 11.54 3.77
CA PRO A 96 -4.42 10.69 4.92
C PRO A 96 -4.50 9.18 4.58
N GLY A 97 -4.94 8.85 3.36
CA GLY A 97 -5.22 7.50 2.93
C GLY A 97 -6.51 6.97 3.56
N LEU A 98 -6.67 5.64 3.54
CA LEU A 98 -7.83 5.00 4.12
C LEU A 98 -7.77 5.04 5.65
N ASN A 99 -8.58 5.89 6.27
CA ASN A 99 -8.73 5.98 7.72
C ASN A 99 -10.09 5.44 8.19
N VAL A 100 -10.12 4.71 9.30
CA VAL A 100 -11.34 4.10 9.85
C VAL A 100 -11.86 4.92 11.04
N LYS A 101 -13.18 5.14 11.10
CA LYS A 101 -13.87 5.67 12.28
C LYS A 101 -14.95 4.65 12.67
N LEU A 102 -14.81 4.04 13.85
CA LEU A 102 -15.77 3.05 14.34
C LEU A 102 -16.66 3.70 15.40
N SER A 103 -17.98 3.52 15.26
CA SER A 103 -18.99 3.93 16.25
C SER A 103 -19.44 2.77 17.14
N PHE A 104 -18.89 1.57 16.94
CA PHE A 104 -19.18 0.35 17.69
C PHE A 104 -17.89 -0.37 18.03
N ASP A 105 -17.92 -1.22 19.06
CA ASP A 105 -16.77 -2.01 19.47
C ASP A 105 -16.58 -3.21 18.52
N ILE A 106 -15.44 -3.26 17.84
CA ILE A 106 -15.09 -4.34 16.91
C ILE A 106 -14.83 -5.67 17.63
N ASN A 107 -14.55 -5.63 18.93
CA ASN A 107 -14.27 -6.80 19.76
C ASN A 107 -15.51 -7.29 20.52
N GLU A 108 -16.63 -6.55 20.45
CA GLU A 108 -17.88 -6.97 21.06
C GLU A 108 -18.46 -8.11 20.23
N ARG A 109 -18.31 -9.34 20.74
CA ARG A 109 -19.05 -10.49 20.20
C ARG A 109 -20.52 -10.27 20.52
N CYS A 110 -21.27 -9.75 19.55
CA CYS A 110 -22.73 -9.86 19.57
C CYS A 110 -23.07 -11.35 19.50
N GLY A 111 -23.14 -11.99 20.67
CA GLY A 111 -23.61 -13.35 20.88
C GLY A 111 -25.11 -13.42 20.63
N SER A 112 -25.54 -13.12 19.41
CA SER A 112 -26.83 -13.60 18.93
C SER A 112 -26.57 -14.97 18.31
N THR A 113 -26.78 -16.01 19.10
CA THR A 113 -27.34 -17.24 18.56
C THR A 113 -28.55 -16.79 17.73
N VAL A 114 -28.38 -16.75 16.41
CA VAL A 114 -29.51 -16.67 15.50
C VAL A 114 -30.29 -17.95 15.76
N TYR A 115 -31.32 -17.87 16.60
CA TYR A 115 -32.40 -18.84 16.54
C TYR A 115 -33.02 -18.63 15.16
N CYS A 116 -32.53 -19.39 14.18
CA CYS A 116 -33.25 -19.63 12.94
C CYS A 116 -34.52 -20.38 13.31
N HIS A 117 -35.55 -19.66 13.75
CA HIS A 117 -36.88 -20.24 13.88
C HIS A 117 -37.42 -20.41 12.45
N TRP A 118 -37.19 -21.60 11.89
CA TRP A 118 -37.85 -22.07 10.69
C TRP A 118 -39.33 -22.22 11.04
N ARG A 119 -40.10 -21.15 10.83
CA ARG A 119 -41.55 -21.15 11.02
C ARG A 119 -42.14 -21.93 9.85
N THR A 120 -42.32 -23.25 10.00
CA THR A 120 -43.19 -24.02 9.10
C THR A 120 -44.61 -23.52 9.28
N SER A 121 -45.15 -22.96 8.19
CA SER A 121 -46.54 -22.53 8.09
C SER A 121 -47.45 -23.75 8.06
N GLU A 122 -48.14 -24.04 9.17
CA GLU A 122 -49.41 -24.75 9.14
C GLU A 122 -50.45 -23.90 9.85
N SER A 123 -51.32 -23.27 9.06
CA SER A 123 -52.59 -22.72 9.52
C SER A 123 -53.59 -22.75 8.37
N CYS A 124 -54.68 -23.48 8.62
CA CYS A 124 -56.00 -23.33 8.03
C CYS A 124 -56.18 -23.59 6.52
N CYS A 125 -56.83 -24.72 6.23
CA CYS A 125 -58.14 -24.65 5.57
C CYS A 125 -59.05 -25.74 6.16
N ALA A 126 -59.94 -25.31 7.05
CA ALA A 126 -61.17 -26.03 7.35
C ALA A 126 -62.18 -25.71 6.23
N ALA A 127 -62.61 -26.76 5.54
CA ALA A 127 -63.92 -26.91 4.92
C ALA A 127 -64.26 -28.40 4.97
#